data_AF-A0A1U7VE81-F1
#
_entry.id   AF-A0A1U7VE81-F1
#
_cell.length_a   1.000
_cell.length_b   1.000
_cell.length_c   1.000
_cell.angle_alpha   90.00
_cell.angle_beta   90.00
_cell.angle_gamma   90.00
#
_symmetry.space_group_name_H-M   'P 1'
#
loop_
_entity.id
_entity.type
_entity.pdbx_description
1 polymer ?
#
loop_
_entity_poly.entity_id
_entity_poly.type
_entity_poly.pdbx_seq_one_letter_code
_entity_poly.pdbx_strand_id
1 'polypeptide(L)'
;MADYYGHQHTHHLHHHEQPAPRSYQVVKAATAVTAGGSLLVLSGLTLAGTIIALTVATPLLLIFSPVLVPATITIFLLMFGFLASGGFGVAAISVLSWIYRYMTGRHPPGAVQLEHARDKLATKAREMKERAEQFGQQQISGTQQG
;
A
#
# COMPACT_ATOMS: atom_id res chain seq x y z
N MET A 1 1.78 -32.13 57.09
CA MET A 1 3.01 -32.86 56.70
C MET A 1 2.89 -33.17 55.23
N ALA A 2 3.65 -32.62 54.30
CA ALA A 2 4.75 -31.65 54.31
C ALA A 2 4.66 -30.95 52.93
N ASP A 3 4.47 -29.64 52.91
CA ASP A 3 5.53 -28.67 52.59
C ASP A 3 6.76 -29.23 51.87
N TYR A 4 6.96 -28.67 50.67
CA TYR A 4 8.24 -28.18 50.13
C TYR A 4 9.45 -29.12 50.23
N TYR A 5 9.96 -29.57 49.09
CA TYR A 5 11.32 -29.24 48.60
C TYR A 5 11.49 -29.80 47.18
N GLY A 6 11.76 -28.90 46.24
CA GLY A 6 12.02 -29.22 44.84
C GLY A 6 12.27 -27.96 44.03
N HIS A 7 13.17 -27.14 44.55
CA HIS A 7 13.68 -25.92 43.93
C HIS A 7 14.20 -26.17 42.51
N GLN A 8 13.97 -25.17 41.65
CA GLN A 8 14.86 -24.64 40.62
C GLN A 8 15.82 -25.61 39.95
N HIS A 9 15.78 -25.68 38.63
CA HIS A 9 16.93 -25.36 37.77
C HIS A 9 16.36 -24.98 36.39
N THR A 10 16.29 -23.67 36.06
CA THR A 10 17.10 -23.07 34.99
C THR A 10 17.42 -24.05 33.87
N HIS A 11 17.08 -23.70 32.61
CA HIS A 11 18.01 -23.79 31.49
C HIS A 11 17.40 -23.18 30.21
N HIS A 12 17.98 -22.03 29.86
CA HIS A 12 18.33 -21.59 28.52
C HIS A 12 17.23 -21.18 27.53
N LEU A 13 17.13 -19.86 27.40
CA LEU A 13 17.34 -19.14 26.14
C LEU A 13 17.79 -20.05 24.99
N HIS A 14 16.86 -20.42 24.13
CA HIS A 14 17.19 -20.59 22.73
C HIS A 14 16.42 -19.53 21.96
N HIS A 15 16.98 -18.32 22.00
CA HIS A 15 17.03 -17.48 20.81
C HIS A 15 17.40 -18.43 19.65
N HIS A 16 16.42 -18.78 18.85
CA HIS A 16 16.71 -19.26 17.51
C HIS A 16 17.22 -18.04 16.74
N GLU A 17 18.49 -17.72 16.97
CA GLU A 17 19.34 -17.19 15.91
C GLU A 17 19.36 -18.25 14.83
N GLN A 18 18.32 -18.21 14.00
CA GLN A 18 18.19 -19.03 12.82
C GLN A 18 19.42 -18.70 11.96
N PRO A 19 20.30 -19.68 11.67
CA PRO A 19 21.43 -19.44 10.79
C PRO A 19 20.84 -19.04 9.44
N ALA A 20 20.91 -17.77 9.10
CA ALA A 20 20.38 -17.27 7.84
C ALA A 20 21.03 -18.07 6.71
N PRO A 21 20.28 -18.92 5.99
CA PRO A 21 20.85 -19.73 4.94
C PRO A 21 21.38 -18.79 3.87
N ARG A 22 22.50 -19.15 3.22
CA ARG A 22 23.13 -18.39 2.12
C ARG A 22 22.12 -17.91 1.06
N SER A 23 20.99 -18.61 0.89
CA SER A 23 19.84 -18.20 0.07
C SER A 23 19.18 -16.89 0.52
N TYR A 24 19.03 -16.62 1.81
CA TYR A 24 18.49 -15.35 2.33
C TYR A 24 19.39 -14.15 2.01
N GLN A 25 20.71 -14.34 2.00
CA GLN A 25 21.65 -13.32 1.57
C GLN A 25 21.56 -13.05 0.07
N VAL A 26 21.39 -14.10 -0.74
CA VAL A 26 21.20 -13.96 -2.20
C VAL A 26 19.88 -13.23 -2.50
N VAL A 27 18.80 -13.54 -1.77
CA VAL A 27 17.50 -12.85 -1.94
C VAL A 27 17.58 -11.39 -1.47
N LYS A 28 18.24 -11.11 -0.35
CA LYS A 28 18.44 -9.74 0.15
C LYS A 28 19.31 -8.90 -0.79
N ALA A 29 20.37 -9.51 -1.35
CA ALA A 29 21.22 -8.89 -2.34
C ALA A 29 20.48 -8.65 -3.66
N ALA A 30 19.71 -9.64 -4.15
CA ALA A 30 18.90 -9.49 -5.35
C ALA A 30 17.90 -8.35 -5.21
N THR A 31 17.17 -8.27 -4.10
CA THR A 31 16.23 -7.17 -3.83
C THR A 31 16.96 -5.82 -3.73
N ALA A 32 18.11 -5.76 -3.08
CA ALA A 32 18.91 -4.53 -2.99
C ALA A 32 19.44 -4.09 -4.37
N VAL A 33 19.83 -5.03 -5.23
CA VAL A 33 20.28 -4.75 -6.61
C VAL A 33 19.10 -4.33 -7.49
N THR A 34 17.93 -4.94 -7.35
CA THR A 34 16.73 -4.52 -8.10
C THR A 34 16.27 -3.13 -7.67
N ALA A 35 16.23 -2.86 -6.36
CA ALA A 35 15.87 -1.53 -5.84
C ALA A 35 16.92 -0.48 -6.22
N GLY A 36 18.21 -0.78 -5.98
CA GLY A 36 19.32 0.09 -6.33
C GLY A 36 19.46 0.31 -7.84
N GLY A 37 19.26 -0.72 -8.65
CA GLY A 37 19.25 -0.65 -10.10
C GLY A 37 18.09 0.18 -10.63
N SER A 38 16.89 0.01 -10.07
CA SER A 38 15.74 0.86 -10.43
C SER A 38 16.00 2.32 -10.08
N LEU A 39 16.53 2.61 -8.89
CA LEU A 39 16.92 3.95 -8.46
C LEU A 39 18.03 4.53 -9.33
N LEU A 40 19.01 3.72 -9.75
CA LEU A 40 20.11 4.14 -10.60
C LEU A 40 19.64 4.47 -12.01
N VAL A 41 18.75 3.66 -12.58
CA VAL A 41 18.11 3.93 -13.88
C VAL A 41 17.25 5.20 -13.79
N LEU A 42 16.45 5.35 -12.73
CA LEU A 42 15.60 6.53 -12.54
C LEU A 42 16.45 7.80 -12.36
N SER A 43 17.52 7.72 -11.57
CA SER A 43 18.46 8.81 -11.35
C SER A 43 19.21 9.18 -12.63
N GLY A 44 19.71 8.20 -13.37
CA GLY A 44 20.37 8.41 -14.65
C GLY A 44 19.43 9.02 -15.70
N LEU A 45 18.19 8.55 -15.77
CA LEU A 45 17.17 9.09 -16.67
C LEU A 45 16.77 10.52 -16.29
N THR A 46 16.62 10.79 -14.99
CA THR A 46 16.34 12.14 -14.48
C THR A 46 17.50 13.07 -14.80
N LEU A 47 18.74 12.64 -14.53
CA LEU A 47 19.94 13.43 -14.79
C LEU A 47 20.14 13.70 -16.28
N ALA A 48 20.03 12.68 -17.14
CA ALA A 48 20.10 12.83 -18.59
C ALA A 48 18.97 13.74 -19.10
N GLY A 49 17.75 13.55 -18.59
CA GLY A 49 16.60 14.41 -18.88
C GLY A 49 16.86 15.86 -18.47
N THR A 50 17.41 16.12 -17.28
CA THR A 50 17.76 17.45 -16.79
C THR A 50 18.88 18.08 -17.60
N ILE A 51 19.93 17.33 -17.97
CA ILE A 51 21.03 17.83 -18.80
C ILE A 51 20.49 18.22 -20.18
N ILE A 52 19.73 17.33 -20.84
CA ILE A 52 19.13 17.61 -22.15
C ILE A 52 18.18 18.80 -22.06
N ALA A 53 17.33 18.84 -21.02
CA ALA A 53 16.42 19.95 -20.79
C ALA A 53 17.16 21.27 -20.55
N LEU A 54 18.26 21.30 -19.80
CA LEU A 54 19.10 22.49 -19.60
C LEU A 54 19.77 22.92 -20.90
N THR A 55 20.40 21.99 -21.62
CA THR A 55 21.08 22.26 -22.90
C THR A 55 20.11 22.82 -23.94
N VAL A 56 18.86 22.35 -23.95
CA VAL A 56 17.81 22.83 -24.85
C VAL A 56 17.18 24.12 -24.31
N ALA A 57 16.97 24.24 -22.99
CA ALA A 57 16.38 25.42 -22.35
C ALA A 57 17.29 26.66 -22.46
N THR A 58 18.60 26.53 -22.29
CA THR A 58 19.51 27.68 -22.33
C THR A 58 19.44 28.50 -23.64
N PRO A 59 19.44 27.89 -24.85
CA PRO A 59 19.22 28.63 -26.10
C PRO A 59 17.74 28.93 -26.38
N LEU A 60 16.77 28.08 -25.99
CA LEU A 60 15.33 28.31 -26.27
C LEU A 60 14.67 29.36 -25.37
N LEU A 61 15.05 29.46 -24.09
CA LEU A 61 14.59 30.52 -23.19
C LEU A 61 14.96 31.90 -23.72
N LEU A 62 16.05 31.98 -24.50
CA LEU A 62 16.55 33.21 -25.11
C LEU A 62 15.76 33.66 -26.34
N ILE A 63 15.10 32.76 -27.08
CA ILE A 63 14.49 33.05 -28.40
C ILE A 63 12.98 32.77 -28.45
N PHE A 64 12.47 31.86 -27.62
CA PHE A 64 11.12 31.27 -27.76
C PHE A 64 10.27 31.37 -26.49
N SER A 65 10.46 32.40 -25.66
CA SER A 65 9.55 32.75 -24.55
C SER A 65 8.04 32.55 -24.86
N PRO A 66 7.52 32.83 -26.08
CA PRO A 66 6.12 32.54 -26.44
C PRO A 66 5.82 31.11 -26.98
N VAL A 67 6.80 30.28 -27.36
CA VAL A 67 6.61 28.92 -27.93
C VAL A 67 6.90 27.79 -26.94
N LEU A 68 7.74 28.03 -25.93
CA LEU A 68 8.09 26.98 -24.95
C LEU A 68 6.95 26.70 -23.94
N VAL A 69 6.14 27.71 -23.66
CA VAL A 69 4.93 27.58 -22.81
C VAL A 69 3.97 26.52 -23.38
N PRO A 70 3.56 26.54 -24.66
CA PRO A 70 2.71 25.48 -25.21
C PRO A 70 3.38 24.10 -25.31
N ALA A 71 4.69 24.02 -25.55
CA ALA A 71 5.42 22.74 -25.62
C ALA A 71 5.47 22.01 -24.27
N THR A 72 5.74 22.73 -23.19
CA THR A 72 5.74 22.16 -21.82
C THR A 72 4.37 21.67 -21.40
N ILE A 73 3.30 22.44 -21.68
CA ILE A 73 1.92 22.00 -21.44
C ILE A 73 1.64 20.68 -22.17
N THR A 74 2.10 20.52 -23.41
CA THR A 74 1.89 19.29 -24.19
C THR A 74 2.57 18.08 -23.54
N ILE A 75 3.81 18.24 -23.04
CA ILE A 75 4.54 17.17 -22.36
C ILE A 75 3.87 16.79 -21.03
N PHE A 76 3.46 17.79 -20.24
CA PHE A 76 2.70 17.57 -19.01
C PHE A 76 1.38 16.85 -19.30
N LEU A 77 0.66 17.26 -20.34
CA LEU A 77 -0.60 16.64 -20.74
C LEU A 77 -0.42 15.23 -21.27
N LEU A 78 0.69 14.94 -21.97
CA LEU A 78 1.04 13.58 -22.36
C LEU A 78 1.35 12.71 -21.15
N MET A 79 2.21 13.16 -20.24
CA MET A 79 2.50 12.43 -18.99
C MET A 79 1.23 12.18 -18.18
N PHE A 80 0.40 13.21 -17.98
CA PHE A 80 -0.83 13.12 -17.21
C PHE A 80 -1.88 12.27 -17.90
N GLY A 81 -2.02 12.40 -19.22
CA GLY A 81 -2.90 11.58 -20.05
C GLY A 81 -2.47 10.11 -20.08
N PHE A 82 -1.17 9.84 -20.11
CA PHE A 82 -0.62 8.48 -20.04
C PHE A 82 -0.79 7.89 -18.65
N LEU A 83 -0.63 8.68 -17.59
CA LEU A 83 -0.88 8.25 -16.21
C LEU A 83 -2.37 7.97 -15.96
N ALA A 84 -3.25 8.83 -16.49
CA ALA A 84 -4.69 8.64 -16.46
C ALA A 84 -5.12 7.41 -17.28
N SER A 85 -4.56 7.23 -18.48
CA SER A 85 -4.81 6.06 -19.34
C SER A 85 -4.25 4.77 -18.75
N GLY A 86 -3.07 4.81 -18.13
CA GLY A 86 -2.45 3.69 -17.44
C GLY A 86 -3.25 3.25 -16.21
N GLY A 87 -3.69 4.22 -15.38
CA GLY A 87 -4.58 3.96 -14.24
C GLY A 87 -5.93 3.38 -14.68
N PHE A 88 -6.51 3.92 -15.74
CA PHE A 88 -7.77 3.45 -16.30
C PHE A 88 -7.63 2.06 -16.94
N GLY A 89 -6.49 1.76 -17.58
CA GLY A 89 -6.19 0.44 -18.15
C GLY A 89 -6.16 -0.65 -17.08
N VAL A 90 -5.50 -0.40 -15.95
CA VAL A 90 -5.49 -1.34 -14.81
C VAL A 90 -6.89 -1.52 -14.23
N ALA A 91 -7.66 -0.44 -14.10
CA ALA A 91 -9.05 -0.50 -13.64
C ALA A 91 -9.93 -1.33 -14.60
N ALA A 92 -9.81 -1.10 -15.91
CA ALA A 92 -10.54 -1.84 -16.95
C ALA A 92 -10.19 -3.33 -16.94
N ILE A 93 -8.89 -3.69 -16.84
CA ILE A 93 -8.45 -5.09 -16.72
C ILE A 93 -8.99 -5.74 -15.44
N SER A 94 -9.08 -4.98 -14.35
CA SER A 94 -9.63 -5.46 -13.08
C SER A 94 -11.12 -5.79 -13.18
N VAL A 95 -11.92 -4.90 -13.77
CA VAL A 95 -13.36 -5.13 -14.00
C VAL A 95 -13.59 -6.26 -15.00
N LEU A 96 -12.81 -6.30 -16.08
CA LEU A 96 -12.89 -7.35 -17.08
C LEU A 96 -12.53 -8.72 -16.49
N SER A 97 -11.49 -8.78 -15.66
CA SER A 97 -11.12 -9.98 -14.91
C SER A 97 -12.23 -10.42 -13.95
N TRP A 98 -12.93 -9.48 -13.32
CA TRP A 98 -14.06 -9.77 -12.43
C TRP A 98 -15.24 -10.40 -13.19
N ILE A 99 -15.64 -9.81 -14.32
CA ILE A 99 -16.72 -10.32 -15.20
C ILE A 99 -16.34 -11.67 -15.84
N TYR A 100 -15.13 -11.79 -16.37
CA TYR A 100 -14.67 -13.02 -17.02
C TYR A 100 -14.64 -14.19 -16.04
N ARG A 101 -14.19 -13.93 -14.81
CA ARG A 101 -14.15 -14.92 -13.72
C ARG A 101 -15.56 -15.32 -13.28
N TYR A 102 -16.49 -14.37 -13.19
CA TYR A 102 -17.90 -14.60 -12.91
C TYR A 102 -18.56 -15.50 -13.96
N MET A 103 -18.37 -15.23 -15.25
CA MET A 103 -18.91 -16.05 -16.34
C MET A 103 -18.26 -17.44 -16.42
N THR A 104 -16.98 -17.55 -16.04
CA THR A 104 -16.25 -18.82 -15.96
C THR A 104 -16.61 -19.63 -14.69
N GLY A 105 -17.53 -19.14 -13.86
CA GLY A 105 -17.99 -19.85 -12.66
C GLY A 105 -16.96 -19.90 -11.52
N ARG A 106 -15.85 -19.16 -11.63
CA ARG A 106 -14.92 -18.98 -10.51
C ARG A 106 -15.27 -17.69 -9.78
N HIS A 107 -15.67 -17.80 -8.53
CA HIS A 107 -15.95 -16.64 -7.69
C HIS A 107 -14.77 -15.64 -7.68
N PRO A 108 -15.04 -14.33 -7.78
CA PRO A 108 -14.01 -13.30 -7.86
C PRO A 108 -13.18 -13.23 -6.56
N PRO A 109 -11.83 -13.16 -6.64
CA PRO A 109 -10.92 -13.20 -5.49
C PRO A 109 -10.97 -11.98 -4.53
N GLY A 110 -11.82 -10.99 -4.83
CA GLY A 110 -12.05 -9.81 -3.98
C GLY A 110 -13.38 -9.84 -3.20
N ALA A 111 -14.35 -10.67 -3.60
CA ALA A 111 -15.63 -10.75 -2.90
C ALA A 111 -15.47 -11.35 -1.50
N VAL A 112 -14.51 -12.26 -1.31
CA VAL A 112 -14.21 -12.90 -0.03
C VAL A 112 -13.55 -11.93 0.95
N GLN A 113 -12.69 -11.02 0.47
CA GLN A 113 -12.11 -9.97 1.30
C GLN A 113 -13.13 -8.89 1.66
N LEU A 114 -14.01 -8.53 0.72
CA LEU A 114 -15.10 -7.61 0.99
C LEU A 114 -16.14 -8.25 1.93
N GLU A 115 -16.40 -9.57 1.86
CA GLU A 115 -17.21 -10.35 2.82
C GLU A 115 -16.57 -10.37 4.20
N HIS A 116 -15.27 -10.66 4.28
CA HIS A 116 -14.56 -10.63 5.56
C HIS A 116 -14.52 -9.23 6.18
N ALA A 117 -14.41 -8.19 5.36
CA ALA A 117 -14.45 -6.81 5.83
C ALA A 117 -15.86 -6.42 6.29
N ARG A 118 -16.92 -6.79 5.56
CA ARG A 118 -18.30 -6.46 5.94
C ARG A 118 -18.81 -7.26 7.14
N ASP A 119 -18.45 -8.53 7.30
CA ASP A 119 -18.75 -9.29 8.53
C ASP A 119 -18.08 -8.67 9.76
N LYS A 120 -16.80 -8.30 9.63
CA LYS A 120 -16.06 -7.64 10.71
C LYS A 120 -16.63 -6.26 11.03
N LEU A 121 -17.00 -5.47 10.01
CA LEU A 121 -17.65 -4.17 10.21
C LEU A 121 -19.04 -4.32 10.83
N ALA A 122 -19.86 -5.28 10.38
CA ALA A 122 -21.20 -5.51 10.90
C ALA A 122 -21.16 -5.92 12.37
N THR A 123 -20.22 -6.78 12.75
CA THR A 123 -20.01 -7.19 14.14
C THR A 123 -19.64 -6.00 15.02
N LYS A 124 -18.72 -5.14 14.56
CA LYS A 124 -18.33 -3.92 15.30
C LYS A 124 -19.42 -2.87 15.36
N ALA A 125 -20.21 -2.74 14.30
CA ALA A 125 -21.37 -1.86 14.28
C ALA A 125 -22.43 -2.31 15.29
N ARG A 126 -22.68 -3.62 15.44
CA ARG A 126 -23.59 -4.14 16.47
C ARG A 126 -23.07 -3.90 17.88
N GLU A 127 -21.80 -4.16 18.17
CA GLU A 127 -21.21 -3.87 19.50
C GLU A 127 -21.33 -2.38 19.86
N MET A 128 -21.09 -1.48 18.90
CA MET A 128 -21.21 -0.04 19.15
C MET A 128 -22.67 0.38 19.37
N LYS A 129 -23.61 -0.21 18.63
CA LYS A 129 -25.04 0.02 18.83
C LYS A 129 -25.48 -0.41 20.22
N GLU A 130 -25.11 -1.60 20.65
CA GLU A 130 -25.44 -2.12 21.99
C GLU A 130 -24.83 -1.25 23.10
N ARG A 131 -23.58 -0.79 22.94
CA ARG A 131 -22.97 0.16 23.88
C ARG A 131 -23.70 1.50 23.89
N ALA A 132 -24.03 2.05 22.73
CA ALA A 132 -24.77 3.31 22.63
C ALA A 132 -26.16 3.20 23.26
N GLU A 133 -26.84 2.06 23.10
CA GLU A 133 -28.13 1.78 23.76
C GLU A 133 -27.98 1.64 25.28
N GLN A 134 -26.92 0.98 25.77
CA GLN A 134 -26.61 0.90 27.20
C GLN A 134 -26.29 2.27 27.82
N PHE A 135 -25.49 3.10 27.15
CA PHE A 135 -25.19 4.46 27.61
C PHE A 135 -26.43 5.36 27.52
N GLY A 136 -27.25 5.21 26.49
CA GLY A 136 -28.54 5.87 26.37
C GLY A 136 -29.47 5.50 27.53
N GLN A 137 -29.65 4.21 27.82
CA GLN A 137 -30.46 3.76 28.96
C GLN A 137 -29.93 4.24 30.31
N GLN A 138 -28.61 4.24 30.53
CA GLN A 138 -28.01 4.76 31.76
C GLN A 138 -28.23 6.27 31.92
N GLN A 139 -28.13 7.04 30.83
CA GLN A 139 -28.32 8.49 30.87
C GLN A 139 -29.80 8.89 31.06
N ILE A 140 -30.74 8.12 30.50
CA ILE A 140 -32.19 8.31 30.72
C ILE A 140 -32.60 7.87 32.15
N SER A 141 -31.96 6.83 32.70
CA SER A 141 -32.22 6.37 34.07
C SER A 141 -31.64 7.31 35.14
N GLY A 142 -30.52 7.99 34.84
CA GLY A 142 -29.88 8.95 35.73
C GLY A 142 -30.53 10.35 35.77
N THR A 143 -31.37 10.70 34.79
CA THR A 143 -32.08 11.99 34.75
C THR A 143 -33.46 11.96 35.43
N GLN A 144 -33.92 10.81 35.92
CA GLN A 144 -35.21 10.66 36.60
C GLN A 144 -35.11 10.64 38.14
N GLN A 145 -33.90 10.78 38.72
CA GLN A 145 -33.67 10.83 40.18
C GLN A 145 -33.14 12.19 40.69
N GLY A 146 -33.25 13.27 39.91
CA GLY A 146 -32.89 14.64 40.31
C GLY A 146 -34.09 15.47 40.72
#